data_AF-A0A9X0CJJ9-F1
#
_entry.id   AF-A0A9X0CJJ9-F1
#
_cell.length_a   1.000
_cell.length_b   1.000
_cell.length_c   1.000
_cell.angle_alpha   90.00
_cell.angle_beta   90.00
_cell.angle_gamma   90.00
#
_symmetry.space_group_name_H-M   'P 1'
#
loop_
_entity.id
_entity.type
_entity.pdbx_description
1 polymer ?
#
loop_
_entity_poly.entity_id
_entity_poly.type
_entity_poly.pdbx_seq_one_letter_code
_entity_poly.pdbx_strand_id
1 'polypeptide(L)'
;MKEFSIGGKYKCGFSVLAFPCNQFNYQEPGANSREILNGLRYVRPGNGFEPNFPLFQKTQVNGANEDQIYTFLKSRCPLPGGVISQDANSILWSPVRSNDISWNFEKVLVDHQGFPVKRYSSSTEPFDLVGDIITLLRAC
;
A
#
# COMPACT_ATOMS: atom_id res chain seq x y z
N MET A 1 -18.07 5.25 3.13
CA MET A 1 -16.84 5.93 2.66
C MET A 1 -17.22 7.24 2.04
N LYS A 2 -16.52 8.33 2.35
CA LYS A 2 -16.62 9.55 1.54
C LYS A 2 -15.87 9.28 0.24
N GLU A 3 -16.56 9.43 -0.88
CA GLU A 3 -15.96 9.25 -2.21
C GLU A 3 -15.06 10.45 -2.51
N PHE A 4 -13.78 10.20 -2.75
CA PHE A 4 -12.83 11.23 -3.17
C PHE A 4 -12.69 11.15 -4.69
N SER A 5 -13.44 12.00 -5.40
CA SER A 5 -13.37 12.07 -6.87
C SER A 5 -12.54 13.27 -7.30
N ILE A 6 -11.46 13.00 -8.04
CA ILE A 6 -10.57 14.00 -8.65
C ILE A 6 -10.78 14.09 -10.18
N GLY A 7 -11.76 13.35 -10.72
CA GLY A 7 -11.97 13.20 -12.17
C GLY A 7 -12.16 14.54 -12.88
N GLY A 8 -11.46 14.72 -14.01
CA GLY A 8 -11.67 15.82 -14.95
C GLY A 8 -11.12 17.20 -14.55
N LYS A 9 -10.49 17.34 -13.37
CA LYS A 9 -9.95 18.63 -12.90
C LYS A 9 -8.49 18.89 -13.29
N TYR A 10 -7.69 17.85 -13.48
CA TYR A 10 -6.26 17.95 -13.79
C TYR A 10 -5.94 17.16 -15.07
N LYS A 11 -4.84 17.53 -15.74
CA LYS A 11 -4.40 16.85 -16.97
C LYS A 11 -4.04 15.38 -16.71
N CYS A 12 -3.49 15.09 -15.54
CA CYS A 12 -3.18 13.74 -15.11
C CYS A 12 -4.26 13.16 -14.19
N GLY A 13 -4.38 11.83 -14.22
CA GLY A 13 -5.26 11.08 -13.34
C GLY A 13 -4.56 10.68 -12.05
N PHE A 14 -5.36 10.26 -11.07
CA PHE A 14 -4.90 9.59 -9.86
C PHE A 14 -5.49 8.18 -9.81
N SER A 15 -4.72 7.22 -9.30
CA SER A 15 -5.17 5.84 -9.14
C SER A 15 -4.60 5.23 -7.88
N VAL A 16 -5.39 4.40 -7.23
CA VAL A 16 -4.96 3.58 -6.08
C VAL A 16 -4.69 2.17 -6.59
N LEU A 17 -3.57 1.59 -6.17
CA LEU A 17 -3.19 0.21 -6.47
C LEU A 17 -3.02 -0.52 -5.14
N ALA A 18 -3.67 -1.68 -4.97
CA ALA A 18 -3.63 -2.43 -3.72
C ALA A 18 -3.01 -3.81 -3.89
N PHE A 19 -2.01 -4.12 -3.06
CA PHE A 19 -1.26 -5.38 -3.07
C PHE A 19 -1.50 -6.13 -1.75
N PRO A 20 -2.36 -7.17 -1.74
CA PRO A 20 -2.56 -8.00 -0.55
C PRO A 20 -1.26 -8.66 -0.12
N CYS A 21 -0.98 -8.69 1.19
CA CYS A 21 0.25 -9.26 1.73
C CYS A 21 -0.03 -9.89 3.10
N ASN A 22 0.56 -11.07 3.36
CA ASN A 22 0.33 -11.83 4.60
C ASN A 22 1.55 -11.86 5.54
N GLN A 23 2.58 -11.05 5.26
CA GLN A 23 3.82 -11.03 6.04
C GLN A 23 3.67 -10.33 7.40
N PHE A 24 2.58 -9.60 7.61
CA PHE A 24 2.34 -8.81 8.81
C PHE A 24 1.30 -9.49 9.69
N ASN A 25 1.79 -10.36 10.58
CA ASN A 25 0.99 -11.14 11.54
C ASN A 25 -0.21 -11.88 10.91
N TYR A 26 -0.02 -12.41 9.71
CA TYR A 26 -0.99 -13.23 8.98
C TYR A 26 -2.39 -12.59 8.78
N GLN A 27 -2.46 -11.27 8.64
CA GLN A 27 -3.75 -10.54 8.53
C GLN A 27 -4.41 -10.59 7.15
N GLU A 28 -3.83 -11.30 6.17
CA GLU A 28 -4.40 -11.54 4.85
C GLU A 28 -4.41 -13.04 4.55
N PRO A 29 -5.16 -13.87 5.31
CA PRO A 29 -5.07 -15.32 5.24
C PRO A 29 -5.66 -15.92 3.96
N GLY A 30 -6.47 -15.17 3.21
CA GLY A 30 -7.08 -15.64 1.95
C GLY A 30 -6.04 -16.23 1.00
N ALA A 31 -6.36 -17.39 0.44
CA ALA A 31 -5.47 -18.16 -0.43
C ALA A 31 -5.44 -17.62 -1.86
N ASN A 32 -6.54 -16.98 -2.30
CA ASN A 32 -6.69 -16.43 -3.65
C ASN A 32 -7.57 -15.17 -3.66
N SER A 33 -7.67 -14.51 -4.82
CA SER A 33 -8.43 -13.27 -4.98
C SER A 33 -9.90 -13.40 -4.60
N ARG A 34 -10.54 -14.56 -4.82
CA ARG A 34 -11.94 -14.78 -4.47
C ARG A 34 -12.16 -14.76 -2.97
N GLU A 35 -11.29 -15.41 -2.20
CA GLU A 35 -11.39 -15.41 -0.74
C GLU A 35 -11.14 -14.03 -0.14
N ILE A 36 -10.16 -13.30 -0.67
CA ILE A 36 -9.86 -11.92 -0.26
C ILE A 36 -11.08 -11.02 -0.50
N LEU A 37 -11.63 -11.04 -1.71
CA LEU A 37 -12.82 -10.25 -2.06
C LEU A 37 -14.05 -10.65 -1.24
N ASN A 38 -14.25 -11.94 -0.96
CA ASN A 38 -15.31 -12.40 -0.08
C ASN A 38 -15.12 -11.90 1.37
N GLY A 39 -13.89 -11.90 1.88
CA GLY A 39 -13.56 -11.34 3.19
C GLY A 39 -13.93 -9.85 3.28
N LEU A 40 -13.55 -9.07 2.27
CA LEU A 40 -13.91 -7.66 2.17
C LEU A 40 -15.42 -7.44 2.10
N ARG A 41 -16.12 -8.23 1.27
CA ARG A 41 -17.55 -8.08 1.00
C ARG A 41 -18.44 -8.53 2.14
N TYR A 42 -18.10 -9.64 2.79
CA TYR A 42 -19.00 -10.33 3.70
C TYR A 42 -18.52 -10.35 5.16
N VAL A 43 -17.24 -10.08 5.44
CA VAL A 43 -16.67 -10.19 6.80
C VAL A 43 -16.21 -8.84 7.32
N ARG A 44 -15.14 -8.27 6.75
CA ARG A 44 -14.60 -6.96 7.15
C ARG A 44 -13.96 -6.29 5.94
N PRO A 45 -14.45 -5.12 5.49
CA PRO A 45 -15.48 -4.29 6.10
C PRO A 45 -16.90 -4.89 6.16
N GLY A 46 -17.22 -5.86 5.31
CA GLY A 46 -18.54 -6.46 5.23
C GLY A 46 -19.56 -5.56 4.51
N ASN A 47 -20.85 -5.83 4.70
CA ASN A 47 -21.97 -5.03 4.17
C ASN A 47 -21.96 -4.82 2.65
N GLY A 48 -21.47 -5.80 1.89
CA GLY A 48 -21.42 -5.70 0.44
C GLY A 48 -20.31 -4.76 -0.06
N PHE A 49 -19.34 -4.40 0.78
CA PHE A 49 -18.23 -3.54 0.38
C PHE A 49 -17.46 -4.16 -0.79
N GLU A 50 -17.25 -3.34 -1.81
CA GLU A 50 -16.40 -3.66 -2.94
C GLU A 50 -15.38 -2.53 -3.13
N PRO A 51 -14.09 -2.86 -3.28
CA PRO A 51 -13.06 -1.87 -3.59
C PRO A 51 -13.28 -1.32 -5.01
N ASN A 52 -13.25 0.00 -5.14
CA ASN A 52 -13.40 0.69 -6.43
C ASN A 52 -12.05 0.95 -7.13
N PHE A 53 -11.02 0.20 -6.75
CA PHE A 53 -9.67 0.28 -7.27
C PHE A 53 -9.10 -1.13 -7.46
N PRO A 54 -8.13 -1.32 -8.36
CA PRO A 54 -7.56 -2.64 -8.62
C PRO A 54 -6.86 -3.23 -7.38
N LEU A 55 -7.25 -4.47 -7.09
CA LEU A 55 -6.53 -5.38 -6.20
C LEU A 55 -5.71 -6.34 -7.04
N PHE A 56 -4.41 -6.38 -6.78
CA PHE A 56 -3.48 -7.28 -7.43
C PHE A 56 -3.44 -8.65 -6.74
N GLN A 57 -2.69 -9.57 -7.32
CA GLN A 57 -2.40 -10.84 -6.66
C GLN A 57 -1.70 -10.62 -5.32
N LYS A 58 -1.93 -11.55 -4.40
CA LYS A 58 -1.25 -11.58 -3.11
C LYS A 58 0.26 -11.68 -3.34
N THR A 59 1.00 -10.78 -2.71
CA THR A 59 2.40 -10.49 -3.03
C THR A 59 3.23 -10.39 -1.76
N GLN A 60 4.49 -10.83 -1.81
CA GLN A 60 5.46 -10.55 -0.74
C GLN A 60 6.11 -9.19 -1.00
N VAL A 61 6.20 -8.36 0.03
CA VAL A 61 6.71 -6.99 -0.06
C VAL A 61 8.09 -6.85 0.57
N ASN A 62 8.51 -7.84 1.37
CA ASN A 62 9.80 -7.90 2.05
C ASN A 62 10.46 -9.29 1.89
N GLY A 63 11.76 -9.36 2.18
CA GLY A 63 12.52 -10.61 2.19
C GLY A 63 13.07 -11.03 0.83
N ALA A 64 13.53 -12.27 0.73
CA ALA A 64 14.21 -12.80 -0.45
C ALA A 64 13.30 -12.94 -1.67
N ASN A 65 12.00 -13.17 -1.43
CA ASN A 65 10.99 -13.37 -2.48
C ASN A 65 10.08 -12.14 -2.65
N GLU A 66 10.51 -10.96 -2.19
CA GLU A 66 9.75 -9.73 -2.43
C GLU A 66 9.59 -9.46 -3.93
N ASP A 67 8.45 -8.92 -4.32
CA ASP A 67 8.22 -8.52 -5.70
C ASP A 67 9.10 -7.33 -6.06
N GLN A 68 9.61 -7.34 -7.30
CA GLN A 68 10.50 -6.29 -7.82
C GLN A 68 9.86 -4.90 -7.77
N ILE A 69 8.53 -4.79 -7.87
CA ILE A 69 7.84 -3.52 -7.69
C ILE A 69 8.09 -2.96 -6.27
N TYR A 70 8.07 -3.80 -5.25
CA TYR A 70 8.34 -3.36 -3.87
C TYR A 70 9.82 -3.09 -3.63
N THR A 71 10.74 -3.82 -4.27
CA THR A 71 12.16 -3.44 -4.29
C THR A 71 12.32 -2.02 -4.84
N PHE A 72 11.67 -1.72 -5.95
CA PHE A 72 11.68 -0.40 -6.58
C PHE A 72 11.03 0.68 -5.69
N LEU A 73 9.83 0.44 -5.18
CA LEU A 73 9.08 1.39 -4.34
C LEU A 73 9.84 1.74 -3.04
N LYS A 74 10.57 0.77 -2.46
CA LYS A 74 11.39 0.97 -1.26
C LYS A 74 12.75 1.63 -1.54
N SER A 75 13.14 1.82 -2.81
CA SER A 75 14.51 2.22 -3.17
C SER A 75 14.82 3.71 -2.97
N ARG A 76 13.82 4.59 -3.04
CA ARG A 76 14.03 6.06 -3.07
C ARG A 76 13.56 6.81 -1.84
N CYS A 77 12.63 6.24 -1.08
CA CYS A 77 12.03 6.91 0.07
C CYS A 77 12.40 6.16 1.36
N PRO A 78 12.86 6.89 2.40
CA PRO A 78 13.19 6.28 3.68
C PRO A 78 11.96 5.64 4.32
N LEU A 79 12.21 4.63 5.16
CA LEU A 79 11.18 4.01 6.00
C LEU A 79 10.52 5.07 6.90
N PRO A 80 9.20 5.26 6.84
CA PRO A 80 8.50 6.13 7.77
C PRO A 80 8.72 5.69 9.22
N GLY A 81 9.16 6.62 10.08
CA GLY A 81 9.42 6.35 11.49
C GLY A 81 10.74 5.62 11.79
N GLY A 82 11.46 5.12 10.78
CA GLY A 82 12.81 4.54 10.92
C GLY A 82 12.90 3.21 11.67
N VAL A 83 11.77 2.64 12.11
CA VAL A 83 11.72 1.37 12.85
C VAL A 83 10.80 0.39 12.12
N ILE A 84 11.29 -0.82 11.84
CA ILE A 84 10.54 -1.87 11.12
C ILE A 84 9.57 -2.57 12.08
N SER A 85 10.07 -3.02 13.22
CA SER A 85 9.27 -3.60 14.31
C SER A 85 9.97 -3.35 15.64
N GLN A 86 9.18 -3.19 16.71
CA GLN A 86 9.69 -3.17 18.08
C GLN A 86 9.92 -4.60 18.63
N ASP A 87 9.31 -5.61 18.00
CA ASP A 87 9.48 -7.02 18.33
C ASP A 87 10.08 -7.76 17.13
N ALA A 88 11.35 -8.17 17.25
CA ALA A 88 12.03 -8.90 16.17
C ALA A 88 11.37 -10.25 15.86
N ASN A 89 10.66 -10.86 16.83
CA ASN A 89 9.96 -12.13 16.62
C ASN A 89 8.70 -11.96 15.75
N SER A 90 8.21 -10.74 15.59
CA SER A 90 7.08 -10.45 14.70
C SER A 90 7.48 -10.38 13.23
N ILE A 91 8.78 -10.45 12.92
CA ILE A 91 9.30 -10.38 11.56
C ILE A 91 9.28 -11.77 10.93
N LEU A 92 8.39 -11.95 9.96
CA LEU A 92 8.11 -13.24 9.32
C LEU A 92 8.82 -13.42 7.97
N TRP A 93 9.85 -12.61 7.70
CA TRP A 93 10.59 -12.61 6.44
C TRP A 93 12.09 -12.55 6.67
N SER A 94 12.83 -13.00 5.66
CA SER A 94 14.29 -12.97 5.65
C SER A 94 14.80 -12.80 4.22
N PRO A 95 15.91 -12.06 3.98
CA PRO A 95 16.62 -11.24 4.96
C PRO A 95 15.80 -9.98 5.33
N VAL A 96 16.09 -9.43 6.51
CA VAL A 96 15.53 -8.13 6.93
C VAL A 96 16.40 -7.01 6.38
N ARG A 97 15.78 -5.98 5.80
CA ARG A 97 16.46 -4.80 5.22
C ARG A 97 15.97 -3.53 5.91
N SER A 98 16.85 -2.54 6.07
CA SER A 98 16.56 -1.29 6.79
C SER A 98 15.43 -0.45 6.18
N ASN A 99 15.07 -0.70 4.92
CA ASN A 99 14.01 0.01 4.20
C ASN A 99 12.73 -0.82 4.00
N ASP A 100 12.63 -2.01 4.61
CA ASP A 100 11.45 -2.89 4.53
C ASP A 100 10.14 -2.17 4.87
N ILE A 101 9.02 -2.64 4.32
CA ILE A 101 7.68 -2.20 4.75
C ILE A 101 7.49 -2.63 6.21
N SER A 102 7.04 -1.73 7.08
CA SER A 102 6.93 -2.02 8.52
C SER A 102 5.61 -2.69 8.91
N TRP A 103 4.51 -2.38 8.21
CA TRP A 103 3.20 -2.94 8.54
C TRP A 103 2.20 -2.88 7.37
N ASN A 104 1.04 -3.52 7.56
CA ASN A 104 -0.12 -3.38 6.67
C ASN A 104 -0.48 -1.91 6.45
N PHE A 105 -0.96 -1.57 5.25
CA PHE A 105 -1.39 -0.21 4.89
C PHE A 105 -0.29 0.86 4.87
N GLU A 106 0.99 0.52 4.79
CA GLU A 106 2.00 1.51 4.37
C GLU A 106 1.72 1.98 2.93
N LYS A 107 1.93 3.27 2.66
CA LYS A 107 1.55 3.89 1.38
C LYS A 107 2.77 4.48 0.70
N VAL A 108 2.88 4.32 -0.62
CA VAL A 108 3.93 4.93 -1.43
C VAL A 108 3.26 5.78 -2.50
N LEU A 109 3.58 7.07 -2.54
CA LEU A 109 3.12 7.98 -3.58
C LEU A 109 4.14 7.99 -4.71
N VAL A 110 3.64 7.75 -5.92
CA VAL A 110 4.40 7.70 -7.17
C VAL A 110 3.93 8.84 -8.05
N ASP A 111 4.86 9.56 -8.66
CA ASP A 111 4.54 10.67 -9.56
C ASP A 111 4.17 10.20 -10.98
N HIS A 112 3.80 11.15 -11.84
CA HIS A 112 3.41 10.88 -13.23
C HIS A 112 4.58 10.40 -14.12
N GLN A 113 5.82 10.50 -13.65
CA GLN A 113 7.02 9.98 -14.31
C GLN A 113 7.34 8.55 -13.85
N GLY A 114 6.56 8.00 -12.92
CA GLY A 114 6.71 6.65 -12.40
C GLY A 114 7.71 6.55 -11.24
N PHE A 115 8.11 7.66 -10.61
CA PHE A 115 9.07 7.65 -9.52
C PHE A 115 8.39 7.73 -8.14
N PRO A 116 8.82 6.90 -7.16
CA PRO A 116 8.41 7.07 -5.77
C PRO A 116 8.92 8.40 -5.24
N VAL A 117 8.01 9.23 -4.72
CA VAL A 117 8.33 10.56 -4.19
C VAL A 117 8.09 10.69 -2.69
N LYS A 118 7.22 9.85 -2.11
CA LYS A 118 6.95 9.88 -0.67
C LYS A 118 6.44 8.53 -0.15
N ARG A 119 6.82 8.18 1.08
CA ARG A 119 6.28 7.04 1.85
C ARG A 119 5.53 7.55 3.07
N TYR A 120 4.44 6.88 3.42
CA TYR A 120 3.62 7.20 4.58
C TYR A 120 3.42 5.96 5.43
N SER A 121 3.52 6.14 6.74
CA SER A 121 3.33 5.07 7.71
C SER A 121 1.93 4.44 7.62
N SER A 122 1.79 3.24 8.16
CA SER A 122 0.51 2.55 8.30
C SER A 122 -0.58 3.43 8.93
N SER A 123 -0.22 4.17 9.98
CA SER A 123 -1.14 5.02 10.76
C SER A 123 -1.46 6.37 10.11
N THR A 124 -0.82 6.72 8.98
CA THR A 124 -1.18 7.95 8.26
C THR A 124 -2.53 7.75 7.58
N GLU A 125 -3.49 8.63 7.86
CA GLU A 125 -4.83 8.55 7.31
C GLU A 125 -4.83 8.86 5.80
N PRO A 126 -5.60 8.14 4.97
CA PRO A 126 -5.64 8.38 3.53
C PRO A 126 -5.98 9.84 3.14
N PHE A 127 -6.81 10.52 3.94
CA PHE A 127 -7.18 11.92 3.67
C PHE A 127 -6.02 12.90 3.88
N ASP A 128 -5.03 12.55 4.68
CA ASP A 128 -3.85 13.40 4.88
C ASP A 128 -2.95 13.43 3.63
N LEU A 129 -3.09 12.45 2.72
CA LEU A 129 -2.33 12.38 1.48
C LEU A 129 -2.89 13.32 0.39
N VAL A 130 -4.12 13.84 0.57
CA VAL A 130 -4.83 14.62 -0.47
C VAL A 130 -4.04 15.84 -0.92
N GLY A 131 -3.38 16.55 0.01
CA GLY A 131 -2.57 17.72 -0.31
C GLY A 131 -1.37 17.38 -1.22
N ASP A 132 -0.67 16.29 -0.90
CA ASP A 132 0.47 15.81 -1.68
C ASP A 132 0.02 15.33 -3.07
N ILE A 133 -1.09 14.59 -3.14
CA ILE A 133 -1.67 14.11 -4.41
C ILE A 133 -2.04 15.30 -5.30
N ILE A 134 -2.74 16.31 -4.77
CA ILE A 134 -3.11 17.51 -5.53
C ILE A 134 -1.86 18.25 -6.03
N THR A 135 -0.80 18.28 -5.22
CA THR A 135 0.47 18.91 -5.62
C THR A 135 1.06 18.22 -6.85
N LEU A 136 1.11 16.88 -6.88
CA LEU A 136 1.60 16.14 -8.04
C LEU A 136 0.70 16.26 -9.26
N LEU A 137 -0.62 16.28 -9.07
CA LEU A 137 -1.58 16.43 -10.17
C LEU A 137 -1.50 17.80 -10.85
N ARG A 138 -1.08 18.85 -10.13
CA ARG A 138 -0.83 20.19 -10.67
C ARG A 138 0.52 20.33 -11.38
N ALA A 139 1.46 19.42 -11.10
CA ALA A 139 2.77 19.39 -11.75
C ALA A 139 2.76 18.62 -13.09
N CYS A 140 1.60 18.04 -13.43
CA CYS A 140 1.22 17.67 -14.78
C CYS A 140 0.56 18.86 -15.52
#